data_AF-A0A1J5PB39-F1
#
_entry.id   AF-A0A1J5PB39-F1
#
_cell.length_a   1.000
_cell.length_b   1.000
_cell.length_c   1.000
_cell.angle_alpha   90.00
_cell.angle_beta   90.00
_cell.angle_gamma   90.00
#
_symmetry.space_group_name_H-M   'P 1'
#
loop_
_entity.id
_entity.type
_entity.pdbx_description
1 polymer ?
#
loop_
_entity_poly.entity_id
_entity_poly.type
_entity_poly.pdbx_seq_one_letter_code
_entity_poly.pdbx_strand_id
1 'polypeptide(L)'
;MIINKIYSSVYWDVKRIITENPQFGISENQFRQDFTSHFSEEFLVYKLLGKAYGHRNYKQFTGVEMKAIIGDTEPDYYIRNGNKLFLFEVKDSFIAGKFKQSFNVVAIEKELKKKYYGRDEPGQEKAVKQLVTRIKTSLELGYPFDENYKVRSLNVYPVLIVYDINLTVPGMERALMSWFSDAMKVLNEEMAKKNIKGYKVNDLVVLHIDGLCMLSEYLAAGRLKLEELINDYLQRYRKLLSQNEGKTFAEVKANVLSTYLTFQHYVMDTILAVPVKHRLVPRELRLLD
;
A
#
# COMPACT_ATOMS: atom_id res chain seq x y z
N MET A 1 14.56 -8.03 -11.75
CA MET A 1 15.52 -8.43 -10.69
C MET A 1 16.83 -7.63 -10.73
N ILE A 2 17.48 -7.43 -11.90
CA ILE A 2 18.72 -6.64 -12.01
C ILE A 2 18.48 -5.14 -11.76
N ILE A 3 17.47 -4.55 -12.40
CA ILE A 3 17.13 -3.12 -12.24
C ILE A 3 16.86 -2.77 -10.77
N ASN A 4 16.08 -3.61 -10.06
CA ASN A 4 15.84 -3.41 -8.63
C ASN A 4 17.12 -3.53 -7.78
N LYS A 5 18.07 -4.39 -8.17
CA LYS A 5 19.38 -4.48 -7.50
C LYS A 5 20.20 -3.21 -7.71
N ILE A 6 20.17 -2.64 -8.91
CA ILE A 6 20.82 -1.36 -9.23
C ILE A 6 20.16 -0.22 -8.44
N TYR A 7 18.83 -0.12 -8.45
CA TYR A 7 18.12 0.90 -7.67
C TYR A 7 18.42 0.77 -6.18
N SER A 8 18.34 -0.45 -5.64
CA SER A 8 18.66 -0.71 -4.24
C SER A 8 20.14 -0.42 -3.92
N SER A 9 21.07 -0.63 -4.85
CA SER A 9 22.49 -0.35 -4.63
C SER A 9 22.78 1.13 -4.56
N VAL A 10 22.07 1.97 -5.33
CA VAL A 10 22.22 3.43 -5.27
C VAL A 10 22.05 3.96 -3.84
N TYR A 11 21.03 3.49 -3.11
CA TYR A 11 20.86 3.87 -1.70
C TYR A 11 22.09 3.52 -0.86
N TRP A 12 22.62 2.30 -1.00
CA TRP A 12 23.78 1.84 -0.23
C TRP A 12 25.08 2.54 -0.64
N ASP A 13 25.22 2.86 -1.93
CA ASP A 13 26.38 3.58 -2.46
C ASP A 13 26.38 5.03 -1.99
N VAL A 14 25.25 5.73 -2.06
CA VAL A 14 25.11 7.09 -1.53
C VAL A 14 25.30 7.11 -0.01
N LYS A 15 24.70 6.15 0.70
CA LYS A 15 24.93 5.97 2.13
C LYS A 15 26.43 5.84 2.44
N ARG A 16 27.13 4.95 1.73
CA ARG A 16 28.58 4.74 1.90
C ARG A 16 29.36 6.03 1.64
N ILE A 17 29.07 6.74 0.55
CA ILE A 17 29.70 8.02 0.20
C ILE A 17 29.52 9.02 1.34
N ILE A 18 28.31 9.16 1.89
CA ILE A 18 28.04 10.08 3.00
C ILE A 18 28.81 9.67 4.26
N THR A 19 28.83 8.38 4.61
CA THR A 19 29.55 7.88 5.78
C THR A 19 31.07 8.07 5.66
N GLU A 20 31.63 7.88 4.47
CA GLU A 20 33.07 8.04 4.19
C GLU A 20 33.49 9.51 4.05
N ASN A 21 32.54 10.44 3.92
CA ASN A 21 32.80 11.87 3.71
C ASN A 21 32.05 12.76 4.74
N PRO A 22 32.46 12.77 6.02
CA PRO A 22 31.81 13.57 7.07
C PRO A 22 31.74 15.07 6.78
N GLN A 23 32.62 15.59 5.91
CA GLN A 23 32.63 16.99 5.49
C GLN A 23 31.34 17.46 4.80
N PHE A 24 30.50 16.52 4.31
CA PHE A 24 29.18 16.87 3.79
C PHE A 24 28.20 17.31 4.88
N GLY A 25 28.48 17.04 6.16
CA GLY A 25 27.61 17.45 7.28
C GLY A 25 26.27 16.70 7.33
N ILE A 26 26.11 15.64 6.53
CA ILE A 26 24.90 14.81 6.48
C ILE A 26 25.13 13.56 7.34
N SER A 27 24.33 13.37 8.38
CA SER A 27 24.39 12.13 9.17
C SER A 27 23.70 10.97 8.45
N GLU A 28 24.04 9.72 8.80
CA GLU A 28 23.35 8.54 8.27
C GLU A 28 21.84 8.57 8.56
N ASN A 29 21.46 9.04 9.75
CA ASN A 29 20.05 9.15 10.14
C ASN A 29 19.32 10.21 9.31
N GLN A 30 19.97 11.37 9.09
CA GLN A 30 19.43 12.43 8.24
C GLN A 30 19.22 11.93 6.82
N PHE A 31 20.25 11.33 6.20
CA PHE A 31 20.14 10.77 4.85
C PHE A 31 19.02 9.74 4.73
N ARG A 32 18.91 8.84 5.72
CA ARG A 32 17.84 7.85 5.75
C ARG A 32 16.47 8.51 5.77
N GLN A 33 16.27 9.52 6.63
CA GLN A 33 15.01 10.25 6.72
C GLN A 33 14.70 11.01 5.42
N ASP A 34 15.69 11.68 4.84
CA ASP A 34 15.58 12.38 3.57
C ASP A 34 15.12 11.45 2.45
N PHE A 35 15.71 10.24 2.38
CA PHE A 35 15.36 9.27 1.37
C PHE A 35 13.98 8.64 1.61
N THR A 36 13.71 8.12 2.82
CA THR A 36 12.51 7.30 3.05
C THR A 36 11.26 8.10 3.38
N SER A 37 11.39 9.21 4.11
CA SER A 37 10.24 10.02 4.52
C SER A 37 10.07 11.21 3.57
N HIS A 38 11.04 12.11 3.50
CA HIS A 38 10.90 13.34 2.73
C HIS A 38 10.78 13.09 1.22
N PHE A 39 11.60 12.20 0.66
CA PHE A 39 11.52 11.88 -0.77
C PHE A 39 10.43 10.86 -1.08
N SER A 40 10.51 9.64 -0.52
CA SER A 40 9.61 8.55 -0.89
C SER A 40 8.15 8.82 -0.52
N GLU A 41 7.87 9.36 0.67
CA GLU A 41 6.50 9.60 1.11
C GLU A 41 6.03 11.01 0.74
N GLU A 42 6.62 12.02 1.38
CA GLU A 42 6.13 13.41 1.34
C GLU A 42 6.23 14.04 -0.05
N PHE A 43 7.26 13.67 -0.82
CA PHE A 43 7.43 14.18 -2.17
C PHE A 43 6.76 13.26 -3.20
N LEU A 44 7.22 12.01 -3.33
CA LEU A 44 6.85 11.16 -4.46
C LEU A 44 5.40 10.67 -4.36
N VAL A 45 5.04 10.00 -3.26
CA VAL A 45 3.67 9.47 -3.10
C VAL A 45 2.64 10.60 -3.07
N TYR A 46 2.89 11.68 -2.33
CA TYR A 46 1.93 12.79 -2.27
C TYR A 46 1.75 13.45 -3.63
N LYS A 47 2.82 13.65 -4.42
CA LYS A 47 2.68 14.17 -5.79
C LYS A 47 1.90 13.24 -6.70
N LEU A 48 2.12 11.93 -6.62
CA LEU A 48 1.42 10.95 -7.46
C LEU A 48 -0.07 10.88 -7.12
N LEU A 49 -0.43 10.87 -5.83
CA LEU A 49 -1.82 10.88 -5.38
C LEU A 49 -2.50 12.23 -5.64
N GLY A 50 -1.80 13.33 -5.39
CA GLY A 50 -2.25 14.69 -5.72
C GLY A 50 -2.47 14.87 -7.23
N LYS A 51 -1.65 14.25 -8.08
CA LYS A 51 -1.88 14.22 -9.53
C LYS A 51 -3.10 13.38 -9.89
N ALA A 52 -3.22 12.18 -9.32
CA ALA A 52 -4.32 11.26 -9.58
C ALA A 52 -5.69 11.84 -9.23
N TYR A 53 -5.77 12.61 -8.14
CA TYR A 53 -7.04 13.04 -7.55
C TYR A 53 -7.18 14.56 -7.32
N GLY A 54 -6.15 15.37 -7.50
CA GLY A 54 -6.17 16.80 -7.16
C GLY A 54 -7.15 17.66 -7.96
N HIS A 55 -7.58 17.20 -9.14
CA HIS A 55 -8.62 17.84 -9.95
C HIS A 55 -10.04 17.33 -9.62
N ARG A 56 -10.17 16.37 -8.69
CA ARG A 56 -11.45 15.80 -8.26
C ARG A 56 -11.91 16.49 -6.98
N ASN A 57 -13.22 16.62 -6.82
CA ASN A 57 -13.83 17.13 -5.59
C ASN A 57 -13.87 16.05 -4.49
N TYR A 58 -12.69 15.52 -4.13
CA TYR A 58 -12.52 14.51 -3.08
C TYR A 58 -11.87 15.18 -1.87
N LYS A 59 -12.26 14.75 -0.66
CA LYS A 59 -11.52 15.15 0.54
C LYS A 59 -10.17 14.45 0.53
N GLN A 60 -9.10 15.21 0.63
CA GLN A 60 -7.73 14.71 0.57
C GLN A 60 -6.94 15.37 1.68
N PHE A 61 -6.18 14.57 2.40
CA PHE A 61 -5.27 15.05 3.42
C PHE A 61 -3.99 14.22 3.35
N THR A 62 -2.86 14.90 3.34
CA THR A 62 -1.54 14.30 3.45
C THR A 62 -1.22 13.98 4.92
N GLY A 63 -0.29 13.06 5.17
CA GLY A 63 0.20 12.77 6.52
C GLY A 63 0.66 14.03 7.24
N VAL A 64 1.43 14.89 6.56
CA VAL A 64 1.89 16.18 7.10
C VAL A 64 0.73 17.09 7.54
N GLU A 65 -0.31 17.22 6.72
CA GLU A 65 -1.49 18.04 7.06
C GLU A 65 -2.26 17.46 8.25
N MET A 66 -2.44 16.13 8.29
CA MET A 66 -3.14 15.46 9.39
C MET A 66 -2.35 15.54 10.68
N LYS A 67 -1.03 15.31 10.64
CA LYS A 67 -0.14 15.39 11.79
C LYS A 67 -0.21 16.74 12.49
N ALA A 68 -0.32 17.83 11.72
CA ALA A 68 -0.48 19.17 12.27
C ALA A 68 -1.78 19.35 13.07
N ILE A 69 -2.80 18.50 12.84
CA ILE A 69 -4.11 18.55 13.49
C ILE A 69 -4.22 17.54 14.64
N ILE A 70 -3.73 16.30 14.44
CA ILE A 70 -3.97 15.16 15.35
C ILE A 70 -2.71 14.54 15.96
N GLY A 71 -1.51 14.98 15.61
CA GLY A 71 -0.24 14.37 16.05
C GLY A 71 0.05 13.02 15.39
N ASP A 72 0.95 12.21 15.99
CA ASP A 72 1.60 11.01 15.41
C ASP A 72 0.69 9.76 15.24
N THR A 73 -0.54 9.94 14.80
CA THR A 73 -1.50 8.83 14.59
C THR A 73 -2.26 8.90 13.26
N GLU A 74 -1.74 9.67 12.32
CA GLU A 74 -2.26 9.82 10.97
C GLU A 74 -2.00 8.58 10.09
N PRO A 75 -2.84 8.35 9.06
CA PRO A 75 -2.41 7.64 7.86
C PRO A 75 -1.47 8.53 7.03
N ASP A 76 -0.61 7.94 6.20
CA ASP A 76 0.32 8.73 5.37
C ASP A 76 -0.41 9.50 4.25
N TYR A 77 -1.56 8.99 3.80
CA TYR A 77 -2.48 9.75 2.94
C TYR A 77 -3.93 9.29 3.12
N TYR A 78 -4.84 10.25 3.10
CA TYR A 78 -6.29 10.03 3.26
C TYR A 78 -7.04 10.55 2.03
N ILE A 79 -7.92 9.72 1.45
CA ILE A 79 -8.83 10.16 0.37
C ILE A 79 -10.25 9.69 0.66
N ARG A 80 -11.21 10.61 0.72
CA ARG A 80 -12.64 10.27 0.80
C ARG A 80 -13.43 10.84 -0.37
N ASN A 81 -14.18 9.96 -1.03
CA ASN A 81 -15.19 10.30 -2.01
C ASN A 81 -16.55 9.71 -1.58
N GLY A 82 -17.42 10.55 -1.04
CA GLY A 82 -18.70 10.11 -0.49
C GLY A 82 -18.49 9.08 0.64
N ASN A 83 -18.98 7.86 0.44
CA ASN A 83 -18.82 6.76 1.40
C ASN A 83 -17.58 5.88 1.15
N LYS A 84 -16.77 6.17 0.12
CA LYS A 84 -15.53 5.44 -0.17
C LYS A 84 -14.37 6.15 0.50
N LEU A 85 -13.65 5.43 1.35
CA LEU A 85 -12.49 5.93 2.07
C LEU A 85 -11.25 5.10 1.69
N PHE A 86 -10.25 5.73 1.12
CA PHE A 86 -8.93 5.13 0.90
C PHE A 86 -7.99 5.60 2.00
N LEU A 87 -7.35 4.64 2.67
CA LEU A 87 -6.31 4.89 3.67
C LEU A 87 -5.01 4.31 3.12
N PHE A 88 -4.04 5.17 2.91
CA PHE A 88 -2.73 4.78 2.41
C PHE A 88 -1.73 4.78 3.55
N GLU A 89 -0.92 3.72 3.56
CA GLU A 89 0.30 3.62 4.35
C GLU A 89 1.45 3.37 3.38
N VAL A 90 2.56 4.07 3.56
CA VAL A 90 3.75 4.03 2.72
C VAL A 90 4.86 3.37 3.51
N LYS A 91 5.47 2.35 2.90
CA LYS A 91 6.62 1.69 3.50
C LYS A 91 7.80 1.59 2.55
N ASP A 92 8.73 2.50 2.75
CA ASP A 92 10.08 2.43 2.19
C ASP A 92 11.05 1.83 3.21
N SER A 93 11.04 0.49 3.31
CA SER A 93 11.98 -0.19 4.19
C SER A 93 12.57 -1.44 3.55
N PHE A 94 13.90 -1.54 3.58
CA PHE A 94 14.61 -2.69 3.05
C PHE A 94 14.48 -3.89 4.00
N ILE A 95 14.17 -5.07 3.47
CA ILE A 95 14.44 -6.34 4.16
C ILE A 95 15.95 -6.59 4.09
N ALA A 96 16.60 -6.86 5.22
CA ALA A 96 18.05 -6.99 5.22
C ALA A 96 18.51 -8.18 4.35
N GLY A 97 19.58 -7.99 3.58
CA GLY A 97 20.06 -8.97 2.60
C GLY A 97 20.32 -10.35 3.18
N LYS A 98 20.84 -10.42 4.41
CA LYS A 98 21.08 -11.68 5.13
C LYS A 98 19.81 -12.54 5.30
N PHE A 99 18.64 -11.91 5.46
CA PHE A 99 17.37 -12.63 5.57
C PHE A 99 16.86 -13.03 4.18
N LYS A 100 16.96 -12.13 3.19
CA LYS A 100 16.59 -12.44 1.79
C LYS A 100 17.35 -13.66 1.24
N GLN A 101 18.61 -13.82 1.62
CA GLN A 101 19.51 -14.88 1.16
C GLN A 101 19.56 -16.09 2.10
N SER A 102 18.80 -16.07 3.21
CA SER A 102 18.86 -17.14 4.20
C SER A 102 18.17 -18.44 3.77
N PHE A 103 17.27 -18.39 2.78
CA PHE A 103 16.35 -19.47 2.41
C PHE A 103 15.55 -20.07 3.58
N ASN A 104 15.52 -19.39 4.73
CA ASN A 104 14.82 -19.82 5.93
C ASN A 104 13.51 -19.03 6.04
N VAL A 105 12.42 -19.69 5.69
CA VAL A 105 11.07 -19.09 5.68
C VAL A 105 10.71 -18.49 7.04
N VAL A 106 11.03 -19.19 8.14
CA VAL A 106 10.71 -18.72 9.50
C VAL A 106 11.49 -17.45 9.85
N ALA A 107 12.77 -17.38 9.49
CA ALA A 107 13.59 -16.19 9.72
C ALA A 107 13.12 -15.00 8.86
N ILE A 108 12.74 -15.25 7.60
CA ILE A 108 12.19 -14.26 6.69
C ILE A 108 10.85 -13.73 7.23
N GLU A 109 9.95 -14.62 7.64
CA GLU A 109 8.65 -14.25 8.19
C GLU A 109 8.79 -13.41 9.46
N LYS A 110 9.72 -13.78 10.37
CA LYS A 110 9.98 -13.02 11.59
C LYS A 110 10.48 -11.60 11.30
N GLU A 111 11.39 -11.44 10.35
CA GLU A 111 11.90 -10.12 9.95
C GLU A 111 10.82 -9.29 9.25
N LEU A 112 9.98 -9.93 8.41
CA LEU A 112 8.82 -9.28 7.79
C LEU A 112 7.82 -8.80 8.83
N LYS A 113 7.39 -9.67 9.77
CA LYS A 113 6.48 -9.31 10.86
C LYS A 113 7.02 -8.12 11.64
N LYS A 114 8.30 -8.14 12.01
CA LYS A 114 8.95 -7.03 12.72
C LYS A 114 8.84 -5.70 11.97
N LYS A 115 8.97 -5.70 10.64
CA LYS A 115 8.99 -4.48 9.82
C LYS A 115 7.61 -4.00 9.36
N TYR A 116 6.67 -4.92 9.15
CA TYR A 116 5.41 -4.68 8.45
C TYR A 116 4.15 -5.01 9.25
N TYR A 117 4.30 -5.58 10.46
CA TYR A 117 3.19 -5.83 11.38
C TYR A 117 3.44 -5.17 12.74
N GLY A 118 4.69 -5.20 13.21
CA GLY A 118 5.08 -4.66 14.51
C GLY A 118 5.09 -5.73 15.61
N ARG A 119 5.27 -5.30 16.85
CA ARG A 119 5.13 -6.15 18.05
C ARG A 119 3.72 -6.01 18.64
N ASP A 120 3.39 -6.83 19.63
CA ASP A 120 2.11 -6.72 20.36
C ASP A 120 2.15 -5.66 21.48
N GLU A 121 3.28 -4.97 21.63
CA GLU A 121 3.44 -3.83 22.54
C GLU A 121 2.81 -2.56 21.95
N PRO A 122 2.04 -1.78 22.74
CA PRO A 122 1.47 -0.51 22.30
C PRO A 122 2.56 0.46 21.81
N GLY A 123 2.31 1.14 20.68
CA GLY A 123 3.26 2.08 20.07
C GLY A 123 4.34 1.42 19.22
N GLN A 124 4.33 0.08 19.11
CA GLN A 124 5.23 -0.70 18.24
C GLN A 124 4.52 -1.24 17.00
N GLU A 125 3.30 -0.79 16.71
CA GLU A 125 2.56 -1.13 15.50
C GLU A 125 3.35 -0.69 14.26
N LYS A 126 3.31 -1.53 13.22
CA LYS A 126 3.92 -1.21 11.91
C LYS A 126 2.96 -1.53 10.77
N ALA A 127 2.96 -0.66 9.76
CA ALA A 127 2.28 -0.76 8.48
C ALA A 127 0.86 -1.37 8.54
N VAL A 128 0.75 -2.70 8.53
CA VAL A 128 -0.53 -3.42 8.63
C VAL A 128 -1.32 -3.06 9.90
N LYS A 129 -0.68 -3.07 11.08
CA LYS A 129 -1.38 -2.69 12.33
C LYS A 129 -1.71 -1.19 12.37
N GLN A 130 -0.84 -0.34 11.81
CA GLN A 130 -1.10 1.10 11.72
C GLN A 130 -2.37 1.36 10.89
N LEU A 131 -2.49 0.71 9.72
CA LEU A 131 -3.70 0.76 8.89
C LEU A 131 -4.95 0.33 9.67
N VAL A 132 -4.91 -0.78 10.41
CA VAL A 132 -6.05 -1.24 11.22
C VAL A 132 -6.44 -0.22 12.28
N THR A 133 -5.45 0.38 12.97
CA THR A 133 -5.68 1.48 13.90
C THR A 133 -6.32 2.68 13.20
N ARG A 134 -5.91 3.02 11.97
CA ARG A 134 -6.47 4.17 11.23
C ARG A 134 -7.90 3.91 10.75
N ILE A 135 -8.20 2.66 10.41
CA ILE A 135 -9.56 2.21 10.11
C ILE A 135 -10.42 2.37 11.36
N LYS A 136 -9.95 1.90 12.53
CA LYS A 136 -10.65 2.08 13.81
C LYS A 136 -10.97 3.55 14.07
N THR A 137 -9.98 4.44 13.99
CA THR A 137 -10.19 5.89 14.16
C THR A 137 -11.24 6.42 13.19
N SER A 138 -11.23 5.98 11.93
CA SER A 138 -12.25 6.37 10.94
C SER A 138 -13.65 5.87 11.31
N LEU A 139 -13.78 4.65 11.81
CA LEU A 139 -15.07 4.07 12.20
C LEU A 139 -15.64 4.73 13.46
N GLU A 140 -14.77 5.25 14.33
CA GLU A 140 -15.14 5.98 15.54
C GLU A 140 -15.33 7.49 15.31
N LEU A 141 -15.22 7.97 14.06
CA LEU A 141 -15.25 9.40 13.71
C LEU A 141 -14.20 10.22 14.47
N GLY A 142 -13.04 9.63 14.77
CA GLY A 142 -11.97 10.25 15.55
C GLY A 142 -11.08 11.23 14.78
N TYR A 143 -11.37 11.49 13.50
CA TYR A 143 -10.62 12.46 12.68
C TYR A 143 -11.36 13.80 12.60
N PRO A 144 -10.87 14.86 13.29
CA PRO A 144 -11.57 16.15 13.37
C PRO A 144 -11.65 16.88 12.03
N PHE A 145 -10.76 16.57 11.09
CA PHE A 145 -10.78 17.13 9.74
C PHE A 145 -11.84 16.48 8.83
N ASP A 146 -12.42 15.33 9.23
CA ASP A 146 -13.45 14.64 8.45
C ASP A 146 -14.42 13.83 9.32
N GLU A 147 -15.38 14.53 9.94
CA GLU A 147 -16.42 13.87 10.76
C GLU A 147 -17.75 13.67 10.02
N ASN A 148 -17.92 14.32 8.86
CA ASN A 148 -19.20 14.37 8.16
C ASN A 148 -19.38 13.20 7.17
N TYR A 149 -19.59 11.99 7.72
CA TYR A 149 -20.04 10.82 6.97
C TYR A 149 -20.76 9.78 7.82
N LYS A 150 -21.54 8.91 7.16
CA LYS A 150 -22.27 7.82 7.80
C LYS A 150 -21.42 6.57 7.87
N VAL A 151 -20.92 6.24 9.06
CA VAL A 151 -20.12 5.03 9.33
C VAL A 151 -20.81 3.75 8.84
N ARG A 152 -22.14 3.64 9.02
CA ARG A 152 -22.94 2.47 8.58
C ARG A 152 -22.87 2.16 7.08
N SER A 153 -22.45 3.10 6.25
CA SER A 153 -22.30 2.90 4.80
C SER A 153 -20.86 3.04 4.31
N LEU A 154 -19.92 3.24 5.23
CA LEU A 154 -18.53 3.50 4.90
C LEU A 154 -17.91 2.24 4.27
N ASN A 155 -17.22 2.44 3.15
CA ASN A 155 -16.53 1.39 2.41
C ASN A 155 -15.04 1.77 2.35
N VAL A 156 -14.24 1.08 3.16
CA VAL A 156 -12.84 1.40 3.39
C VAL A 156 -11.93 0.54 2.50
N TYR A 157 -10.96 1.18 1.87
CA TYR A 157 -9.98 0.62 0.95
C TYR A 157 -8.58 0.83 1.56
N PRO A 158 -8.08 -0.14 2.35
CA PRO A 158 -6.72 -0.10 2.87
C PRO A 158 -5.70 -0.41 1.78
N VAL A 159 -4.73 0.49 1.58
CA VAL A 159 -3.70 0.36 0.55
C VAL A 159 -2.32 0.51 1.19
N LEU A 160 -1.48 -0.51 1.08
CA LEU A 160 -0.07 -0.44 1.47
C LEU A 160 0.79 -0.19 0.24
N ILE A 161 1.43 0.98 0.18
CA ILE A 161 2.39 1.34 -0.86
C ILE A 161 3.78 0.88 -0.43
N VAL A 162 4.48 0.15 -1.30
CA VAL A 162 5.81 -0.39 -1.01
C VAL A 162 6.82 -0.03 -2.09
N TYR A 163 8.07 0.14 -1.65
CA TYR A 163 9.22 0.37 -2.55
C TYR A 163 10.03 -0.91 -2.81
N ASP A 164 9.90 -1.93 -1.97
CA ASP A 164 10.55 -3.22 -2.21
C ASP A 164 9.60 -4.14 -2.99
N ILE A 165 9.85 -4.31 -4.29
CA ILE A 165 9.09 -5.20 -5.18
C ILE A 165 8.97 -6.65 -4.66
N ASN A 166 9.86 -7.09 -3.77
CA ASN A 166 9.75 -8.44 -3.18
C ASN A 166 8.51 -8.59 -2.30
N LEU A 167 7.91 -7.48 -1.83
CA LEU A 167 6.68 -7.49 -1.05
C LEU A 167 5.43 -7.67 -1.93
N THR A 168 5.55 -7.43 -3.24
CA THR A 168 4.47 -7.67 -4.22
C THR A 168 4.62 -9.03 -4.89
N VAL A 169 5.37 -9.95 -4.30
CA VAL A 169 5.44 -11.36 -4.70
C VAL A 169 4.33 -12.13 -3.98
N PRO A 170 3.64 -13.09 -4.61
CA PRO A 170 2.40 -13.67 -4.06
C PRO A 170 2.52 -14.23 -2.65
N GLY A 171 3.63 -14.89 -2.31
CA GLY A 171 3.84 -15.43 -0.97
C GLY A 171 3.95 -14.35 0.11
N MET A 172 4.60 -13.23 -0.21
CA MET A 172 4.82 -12.12 0.72
C MET A 172 3.57 -11.27 0.87
N GLU A 173 2.91 -10.95 -0.24
CA GLU A 173 1.64 -10.23 -0.22
C GLU A 173 0.57 -11.02 0.55
N ARG A 174 0.46 -12.34 0.33
CA ARG A 174 -0.47 -13.19 1.10
C ARG A 174 -0.22 -13.18 2.60
N ALA A 175 1.05 -13.14 3.03
CA ALA A 175 1.37 -13.04 4.45
C ALA A 175 0.85 -11.71 5.03
N LEU A 176 1.09 -10.59 4.35
CA LEU A 176 0.59 -9.27 4.76
C LEU A 176 -0.94 -9.21 4.81
N MET A 177 -1.61 -9.75 3.77
CA MET A 177 -3.08 -9.84 3.71
C MET A 177 -3.65 -10.69 4.84
N SER A 178 -3.00 -11.83 5.17
CA SER A 178 -3.43 -12.69 6.27
C SER A 178 -3.32 -11.98 7.61
N TRP A 179 -2.20 -11.30 7.88
CA TRP A 179 -2.03 -10.56 9.13
C TRP A 179 -3.02 -9.40 9.26
N PHE A 180 -3.32 -8.71 8.15
CA PHE A 180 -4.37 -7.70 8.13
C PHE A 180 -5.74 -8.30 8.46
N SER A 181 -6.09 -9.43 7.83
CA SER A 181 -7.35 -10.14 8.08
C SER A 181 -7.49 -10.55 9.54
N ASP A 182 -6.43 -11.08 10.16
CA ASP A 182 -6.43 -11.47 11.57
C ASP A 182 -6.62 -10.27 12.50
N ALA A 183 -5.93 -9.16 12.24
CA ALA A 183 -6.13 -7.91 12.99
C ALA A 183 -7.54 -7.32 12.81
N MET A 184 -8.12 -7.46 11.61
CA MET A 184 -9.50 -7.02 11.34
C MET A 184 -10.55 -7.85 12.08
N LYS A 185 -10.31 -9.14 12.36
CA LYS A 185 -11.23 -9.95 13.19
C LYS A 185 -11.37 -9.34 14.58
N VAL A 186 -10.25 -9.00 15.22
CA VAL A 186 -10.22 -8.35 16.53
C VAL A 186 -10.95 -7.00 16.48
N LEU A 187 -10.65 -6.17 15.47
CA LEU A 187 -11.31 -4.87 15.32
C LEU A 187 -12.83 -5.02 15.14
N ASN A 188 -13.29 -5.99 14.34
CA ASN A 188 -14.72 -6.21 14.11
C ASN A 188 -15.45 -6.62 15.39
N GLU A 189 -14.83 -7.43 16.26
CA GLU A 189 -15.38 -7.75 17.58
C GLU A 189 -15.48 -6.52 18.48
N GLU A 190 -14.47 -5.64 18.46
CA GLU A 190 -14.49 -4.37 19.19
C GLU A 190 -15.59 -3.43 18.69
N MET A 191 -15.73 -3.26 17.37
CA MET A 191 -16.75 -2.40 16.77
C MET A 191 -18.16 -2.92 17.04
N ALA A 192 -18.36 -4.25 17.01
CA ALA A 192 -19.62 -4.87 17.36
C ALA A 192 -20.04 -4.58 18.81
N LYS A 193 -19.10 -4.63 19.78
CA LYS A 193 -19.34 -4.26 21.18
C LYS A 193 -19.75 -2.79 21.34
N LYS A 194 -19.25 -1.91 20.46
CA LYS A 194 -19.64 -0.49 20.39
C LYS A 194 -20.90 -0.21 19.56
N ASN A 195 -21.58 -1.26 19.05
CA ASN A 195 -22.72 -1.17 18.14
C ASN A 195 -22.41 -0.37 16.84
N ILE A 196 -21.14 -0.29 16.46
CA ILE A 196 -20.69 0.25 15.17
C ILE A 196 -20.78 -0.89 14.15
N LYS A 197 -21.69 -0.76 13.17
CA LYS A 197 -22.03 -1.83 12.22
C LYS A 197 -22.43 -1.31 10.85
N GLY A 198 -22.43 -2.20 9.86
CA GLY A 198 -22.84 -1.93 8.48
C GLY A 198 -21.75 -1.35 7.58
N TYR A 199 -20.62 -0.94 8.16
CA TYR A 199 -19.44 -0.58 7.39
C TYR A 199 -18.87 -1.80 6.65
N LYS A 200 -18.12 -1.54 5.59
CA LYS A 200 -17.35 -2.53 4.84
C LYS A 200 -15.89 -2.12 4.86
N VAL A 201 -15.00 -3.05 5.20
CA VAL A 201 -13.55 -2.92 5.01
C VAL A 201 -13.15 -3.96 3.96
N ASN A 202 -12.52 -3.51 2.88
CA ASN A 202 -11.97 -4.43 1.88
C ASN A 202 -10.66 -5.04 2.38
N ASP A 203 -10.27 -6.17 1.80
CA ASP A 203 -8.98 -6.78 2.13
C ASP A 203 -7.83 -5.84 1.72
N LEU A 204 -6.71 -5.94 2.43
CA LEU A 204 -5.50 -5.19 2.12
C LEU A 204 -5.05 -5.46 0.68
N VAL A 205 -4.70 -4.40 -0.05
CA VAL A 205 -3.94 -4.51 -1.29
C VAL A 205 -2.54 -3.93 -1.11
N VAL A 206 -1.54 -4.57 -1.73
CA VAL A 206 -0.15 -4.11 -1.71
C VAL A 206 0.21 -3.61 -3.10
N LEU A 207 0.56 -2.33 -3.20
CA LEU A 207 0.87 -1.66 -4.46
C LEU A 207 2.33 -1.22 -4.45
N HIS A 208 3.08 -1.59 -5.49
CA HIS A 208 4.44 -1.07 -5.65
C HIS A 208 4.39 0.39 -6.12
N ILE A 209 5.39 1.20 -5.76
CA ILE A 209 5.49 2.59 -6.19
C ILE A 209 5.41 2.74 -7.73
N ASP A 210 6.04 1.83 -8.49
CA ASP A 210 5.96 1.84 -9.96
C ASP A 210 4.53 1.68 -10.47
N GLY A 211 3.72 0.84 -9.80
CA GLY A 211 2.31 0.66 -10.11
C GLY A 211 1.54 1.96 -9.87
N LEU A 212 1.82 2.66 -8.77
CA LEU A 212 1.23 3.97 -8.49
C LEU A 212 1.66 5.04 -9.51
N CYS A 213 2.95 5.08 -9.87
CA CYS A 213 3.48 5.97 -10.92
C CYS A 213 2.67 5.83 -12.21
N MET A 214 2.49 4.58 -12.67
CA MET A 214 1.73 4.28 -13.88
C MET A 214 0.24 4.60 -13.70
N LEU A 215 -0.37 4.22 -12.58
CA LEU A 215 -1.79 4.47 -12.31
C LEU A 215 -2.12 5.96 -12.22
N SER A 216 -1.20 6.79 -11.70
CA SER A 216 -1.47 8.21 -11.46
C SER A 216 -2.02 8.94 -12.68
N GLU A 217 -1.48 8.67 -13.87
CA GLU A 217 -1.95 9.25 -15.14
C GLU A 217 -3.34 8.74 -15.54
N TYR A 218 -3.61 7.45 -15.35
CA TYR A 218 -4.88 6.84 -15.73
C TYR A 218 -6.01 7.28 -14.80
N LEU A 219 -5.72 7.39 -13.51
CA LEU A 219 -6.63 7.94 -12.51
C LEU A 219 -6.89 9.43 -12.78
N ALA A 220 -5.83 10.19 -13.08
CA ALA A 220 -5.93 11.60 -13.43
C ALA A 220 -6.84 11.81 -14.65
N ALA A 221 -6.64 11.02 -15.70
CA ALA A 221 -7.46 11.07 -16.91
C ALA A 221 -8.88 10.49 -16.74
N GLY A 222 -9.21 9.92 -15.58
CA GLY A 222 -10.49 9.25 -15.33
C GLY A 222 -10.73 7.99 -16.17
N ARG A 223 -9.67 7.40 -16.72
CA ARG A 223 -9.75 6.19 -17.54
C ARG A 223 -9.82 4.92 -16.71
N LEU A 224 -9.32 4.98 -15.48
CA LEU A 224 -9.43 3.93 -14.47
C LEU A 224 -9.92 4.54 -13.16
N LYS A 225 -10.52 3.70 -12.31
CA LYS A 225 -10.86 4.04 -10.93
C LYS A 225 -10.24 3.02 -9.99
N LEU A 226 -9.57 3.50 -8.94
CA LEU A 226 -8.85 2.63 -8.03
C LEU A 226 -9.77 1.65 -7.29
N GLU A 227 -10.98 2.08 -6.90
CA GLU A 227 -11.94 1.18 -6.27
C GLU A 227 -12.40 0.05 -7.19
N GLU A 228 -12.50 0.30 -8.50
CA GLU A 228 -12.91 -0.73 -9.47
C GLU A 228 -11.78 -1.75 -9.61
N LEU A 229 -10.52 -1.29 -9.75
CA LEU A 229 -9.35 -2.16 -9.79
C LEU A 229 -9.22 -3.03 -8.54
N ILE A 230 -9.38 -2.44 -7.34
CA ILE A 230 -9.30 -3.19 -6.09
C ILE A 230 -10.46 -4.19 -5.98
N ASN A 231 -11.70 -3.76 -6.26
CA ASN A 231 -12.86 -4.64 -6.17
C ASN A 231 -12.74 -5.82 -7.15
N ASP A 232 -12.30 -5.58 -8.38
CA ASP A 232 -12.14 -6.61 -9.41
C ASP A 232 -11.03 -7.60 -9.05
N TYR A 233 -9.88 -7.09 -8.58
CA TYR A 233 -8.79 -7.91 -8.06
C TYR A 233 -9.26 -8.81 -6.91
N LEU A 234 -9.92 -8.23 -5.89
CA LEU A 234 -10.40 -8.97 -4.73
C LEU A 234 -11.55 -9.93 -5.08
N GLN A 235 -12.39 -9.60 -6.06
CA GLN A 235 -13.43 -10.51 -6.53
C GLN A 235 -12.81 -11.74 -7.20
N ARG A 236 -11.77 -11.56 -8.01
CA ARG A 236 -11.01 -12.69 -8.59
C ARG A 236 -10.47 -13.58 -7.50
N TYR A 237 -9.85 -12.99 -6.46
CA TYR A 237 -9.35 -13.74 -5.31
C TYR A 237 -10.44 -14.56 -4.60
N ARG A 238 -11.64 -13.99 -4.39
CA ARG A 238 -12.75 -14.65 -3.68
C ARG A 238 -13.42 -15.78 -4.47
N LYS A 239 -13.54 -15.64 -5.80
CA LYS A 239 -14.08 -16.69 -6.69
C LYS A 239 -13.25 -18.00 -6.65
N LEU A 240 -12.01 -17.93 -6.17
CA LEU A 240 -11.09 -19.05 -6.00
C LEU A 240 -11.35 -19.81 -4.70
N LEU A 241 -11.67 -19.10 -3.61
CA LEU A 241 -12.00 -19.68 -2.30
C LEU A 241 -13.37 -20.37 -2.31
N SER A 242 -14.30 -19.93 -3.17
CA SER A 242 -15.53 -20.66 -3.44
C SER A 242 -15.26 -21.84 -4.38
N GLN A 243 -14.79 -22.95 -3.82
CA GLN A 243 -14.82 -24.25 -4.48
C GLN A 243 -16.27 -24.74 -4.50
N ASN A 244 -16.87 -24.83 -5.69
CA ASN A 244 -18.12 -25.56 -5.87
C ASN A 244 -17.77 -26.91 -6.51
N GLU A 245 -18.46 -27.97 -6.08
CA GLU A 245 -18.44 -29.26 -6.78
C GLU A 245 -18.82 -29.05 -8.26
N GLY A 246 -18.12 -29.72 -9.19
CA GLY A 246 -18.41 -29.68 -10.63
C GLY A 246 -17.47 -28.85 -11.53
N LYS A 247 -16.37 -28.27 -11.01
CA LYS A 247 -15.37 -27.57 -11.84
C LYS A 247 -14.40 -28.54 -12.54
N THR A 248 -14.05 -28.27 -13.79
CA THR A 248 -13.05 -29.04 -14.56
C THR A 248 -11.62 -28.78 -14.06
N PHE A 249 -10.69 -29.69 -14.34
CA PHE A 249 -9.27 -29.51 -13.99
C PHE A 249 -8.66 -28.24 -14.61
N ALA A 250 -9.05 -27.89 -15.84
CA ALA A 250 -8.59 -26.67 -16.50
C ALA A 250 -9.04 -25.41 -15.74
N GLU A 251 -10.29 -25.38 -15.28
CA GLU A 251 -10.82 -24.28 -14.48
C GLU A 251 -10.13 -24.20 -13.12
N VAL A 252 -9.93 -25.33 -12.44
CA VAL A 252 -9.19 -25.38 -11.16
C VAL A 252 -7.75 -24.90 -11.35
N LYS A 253 -7.06 -25.33 -12.41
CA LYS A 253 -5.69 -24.90 -12.73
C LYS A 253 -5.61 -23.41 -13.02
N ALA A 254 -6.49 -22.87 -13.86
CA ALA A 254 -6.56 -21.45 -14.16
C ALA A 254 -6.84 -20.62 -12.89
N ASN A 255 -7.72 -21.12 -12.03
CA ASN A 255 -8.03 -20.55 -10.73
C ASN A 255 -6.78 -20.50 -9.83
N VAL A 256 -6.09 -21.63 -9.65
CA VAL A 256 -4.85 -21.67 -8.85
C VAL A 256 -3.79 -20.74 -9.42
N LEU A 257 -3.58 -20.71 -10.74
CA LEU A 257 -2.62 -19.80 -11.38
C LEU A 257 -2.95 -18.32 -11.10
N SER A 258 -4.23 -17.96 -11.08
CA SER A 258 -4.62 -16.58 -10.76
C SER A 258 -4.33 -16.17 -9.31
N THR A 259 -4.18 -17.11 -8.36
CA THR A 259 -3.72 -16.79 -6.98
C THR A 259 -2.25 -16.33 -6.92
N TYR A 260 -1.49 -16.53 -8.00
CA TYR A 260 -0.15 -16.00 -8.16
C TYR A 260 -0.14 -14.58 -8.75
N LEU A 261 -1.29 -14.01 -9.10
CA LEU A 261 -1.37 -12.62 -9.53
C LEU A 261 -1.54 -11.74 -8.29
N THR A 262 -0.57 -10.86 -8.07
CA THR A 262 -0.62 -9.84 -7.01
C THR A 262 -1.37 -8.61 -7.48
N PHE A 263 -1.78 -7.73 -6.56
CA PHE A 263 -2.46 -6.49 -6.96
C PHE A 263 -1.58 -5.65 -7.91
N GLN A 264 -0.27 -5.60 -7.64
CA GLN A 264 0.71 -4.98 -8.54
C GLN A 264 0.66 -5.58 -9.96
N HIS A 265 0.71 -6.91 -10.09
CA HIS A 265 0.64 -7.55 -11.41
C HIS A 265 -0.68 -7.25 -12.11
N TYR A 266 -1.80 -7.30 -11.38
CA TYR A 266 -3.12 -7.00 -11.93
C TYR A 266 -3.23 -5.57 -12.47
N VAL A 267 -2.68 -4.60 -11.74
CA VAL A 267 -2.59 -3.20 -12.18
C VAL A 267 -1.76 -3.10 -13.46
N MET A 268 -0.57 -3.70 -13.48
CA MET A 268 0.32 -3.63 -14.63
C MET A 268 -0.29 -4.30 -15.88
N ASP A 269 -0.90 -5.47 -15.73
CA ASP A 269 -1.57 -6.18 -16.83
C ASP A 269 -2.72 -5.36 -17.40
N THR A 270 -3.50 -4.71 -16.53
CA THR A 270 -4.60 -3.83 -16.95
C THR A 270 -4.10 -2.66 -17.80
N ILE A 271 -2.97 -2.06 -17.41
CA ILE A 271 -2.33 -0.97 -18.14
C ILE A 271 -1.71 -1.46 -19.45
N LEU A 272 -1.03 -2.62 -19.43
CA LEU A 272 -0.38 -3.21 -20.60
C LEU A 272 -1.38 -3.69 -21.65
N ALA A 273 -2.59 -4.08 -21.24
CA ALA A 273 -3.69 -4.42 -22.14
C ALA A 273 -4.18 -3.22 -22.97
N VAL A 274 -3.92 -1.99 -22.54
CA VAL A 274 -4.23 -0.79 -23.34
C VAL A 274 -3.29 -0.73 -24.55
N PRO A 275 -3.81 -0.58 -25.79
CA PRO A 275 -2.97 -0.46 -26.98
C PRO A 275 -1.93 0.66 -26.85
N VAL A 276 -0.71 0.44 -27.35
CA VAL A 276 0.44 1.36 -27.18
C VAL A 276 0.09 2.81 -27.57
N LYS A 277 -0.58 3.02 -28.71
CA LYS A 277 -1.03 4.34 -29.19
C LYS A 277 -1.99 5.09 -28.25
N HIS A 278 -2.58 4.39 -27.29
CA HIS A 278 -3.52 4.93 -26.31
C HIS A 278 -2.99 4.89 -24.88
N ARG A 279 -1.80 4.31 -24.64
CA ARG A 279 -1.21 4.28 -23.30
C ARG A 279 -0.85 5.68 -22.84
N LEU A 280 -1.18 5.96 -21.59
CA LEU A 280 -0.69 7.17 -20.93
C LEU A 280 0.69 6.85 -20.37
N VAL A 281 1.71 7.54 -20.87
CA VAL A 281 3.05 7.49 -20.29
C VAL A 281 3.14 8.61 -19.25
N PRO A 282 3.57 8.32 -18.01
CA PRO A 282 3.88 9.34 -17.02
C PRO A 282 4.73 10.44 -17.63
N ARG A 283 4.30 11.71 -17.53
CA ARG A 283 5.06 12.85 -18.08
C ARG A 283 6.50 12.88 -17.57
N GLU A 284 6.72 12.42 -16.34
CA GLU A 284 8.00 12.30 -15.68
C GLU A 284 8.94 11.28 -16.36
N LEU A 285 8.38 10.31 -17.09
CA LEU A 285 9.11 9.32 -17.88
C LEU A 285 9.26 9.72 -19.36
N ARG A 286 8.70 10.87 -19.78
CA ARG A 286 8.80 11.37 -21.16
C ARG A 286 10.08 12.18 -21.43
N LEU A 287 10.96 12.33 -20.44
CA LEU A 287 12.19 13.15 -20.52
C LEU A 287 13.43 12.35 -20.94
N LEU A 288 13.28 11.40 -21.86
CA LEU A 288 14.41 10.65 -22.45
C LEU A 288 14.41 10.74 -23.99
N ASP A 289 13.91 11.85 -24.53
CA ASP A 289 14.02 12.22 -25.94
C ASP A 289 14.89 13.49 -26.10
#